data_AF-A0A355DVL2-F1
#
_entry.id   AF-A0A355DVL2-F1
#
_cell.length_a   1.000
_cell.length_b   1.000
_cell.length_c   1.000
_cell.angle_alpha   90.00
_cell.angle_beta   90.00
_cell.angle_gamma   90.00
#
_symmetry.space_group_name_H-M   'P 1'
#
loop_
_entity.id
_entity.type
_entity.pdbx_description
1 polymer ?
#
loop_
_entity_poly.entity_id
_entity_poly.type
_entity_poly.pdbx_seq_one_letter_code
_entity_poly.pdbx_strand_id
1 'polypeptide(L)'
;HKIDWSLLGNDQNRALYEFYKGLINLRKNNHALYTENIEFFHENAEAKVLAYTRWNDEGSRVVVVANFSDNFLAGYHIPNFPEAGKWHEWTRDYDIEVGEDGLMIDLGEYEAQVLVWQ
;
A
#
# COMPACT_ATOMS: atom_id res chain seq x y z
N HIS A 1 -19.93 25.76 4.72
CA HIS A 1 -18.59 25.86 5.33
C HIS A 1 -17.55 26.06 4.23
N LYS A 2 -16.59 26.97 4.40
CA LYS A 2 -15.47 27.17 3.46
C LYS A 2 -14.28 26.34 3.93
N ILE A 3 -13.46 25.88 2.98
CA ILE A 3 -12.17 25.22 3.28
C ILE A 3 -11.23 26.26 3.89
N ASP A 4 -10.57 25.91 4.99
CA ASP A 4 -9.54 26.75 5.61
C ASP A 4 -8.17 26.45 5.00
N TRP A 5 -7.80 27.23 3.98
CA TRP A 5 -6.53 27.07 3.27
C TRP A 5 -5.30 27.43 4.11
N SER A 6 -5.47 28.17 5.22
CA SER A 6 -4.35 28.56 6.08
C SER A 6 -3.71 27.35 6.77
N LEU A 7 -4.48 26.26 6.94
CA LEU A 7 -4.01 25.00 7.51
C LEU A 7 -2.87 24.37 6.71
N LEU A 8 -2.74 24.65 5.41
CA LEU A 8 -1.61 24.17 4.59
C LEU A 8 -0.28 24.88 4.90
N GLY A 9 -0.28 25.85 5.81
CA GLY A 9 0.92 26.58 6.24
C GLY A 9 1.82 25.80 7.20
N ASN A 10 1.34 24.69 7.80
CA ASN A 10 2.17 23.84 8.65
C ASN A 10 2.66 22.57 7.91
N ASP A 11 3.77 22.02 8.37
CA ASP A 11 4.48 20.92 7.71
C ASP A 11 3.68 19.62 7.69
N GLN A 12 2.92 19.31 8.75
CA GLN A 12 2.13 18.08 8.82
C GLN A 12 1.00 18.07 7.78
N ASN A 13 0.27 19.17 7.66
CA ASN A 13 -0.80 19.31 6.68
C ASN A 13 -0.24 19.40 5.26
N ARG A 14 0.94 20.02 5.08
CA ARG A 14 1.64 20.02 3.79
C ARG A 14 2.07 18.61 3.38
N ALA A 15 2.62 17.84 4.30
CA ALA A 15 3.02 16.45 4.06
C ALA A 15 1.82 15.59 3.69
N LEU A 16 0.69 15.73 4.40
CA LEU A 16 -0.55 15.03 4.08
C LEU A 16 -1.07 15.41 2.69
N TYR A 17 -1.01 16.69 2.33
CA TYR A 17 -1.40 17.17 1.00
C TYR A 17 -0.55 16.55 -0.11
N GLU A 18 0.79 16.57 0.02
CA GLU A 18 1.67 15.98 -0.98
C GLU A 18 1.52 14.45 -1.05
N PHE A 19 1.31 13.79 0.09
CA PHE A 19 1.04 12.34 0.15
C PHE A 19 -0.20 11.96 -0.68
N TYR A 20 -1.34 12.62 -0.47
CA TYR A 20 -2.55 12.34 -1.26
C TYR A 20 -2.42 12.71 -2.73
N LYS A 21 -1.73 13.83 -3.02
CA LYS A 21 -1.42 14.20 -4.41
C LYS A 21 -0.58 13.11 -5.09
N GLY A 22 0.38 12.52 -4.37
CA GLY A 22 1.16 11.37 -4.83
C GLY A 22 0.30 10.13 -5.08
N LEU A 23 -0.58 9.74 -4.14
CA LEU A 23 -1.48 8.60 -4.31
C LEU A 23 -2.43 8.77 -5.50
N ILE A 24 -2.94 9.99 -5.72
CA ILE A 24 -3.76 10.32 -6.89
C ILE A 24 -2.94 10.16 -8.16
N ASN A 25 -1.69 10.62 -8.15
CA ASN A 25 -0.78 10.46 -9.29
C ASN A 25 -0.49 8.98 -9.57
N LEU A 26 -0.21 8.18 -8.53
CA LEU A 26 -0.01 6.74 -8.64
C LEU A 26 -1.23 6.06 -9.28
N ARG A 27 -2.44 6.34 -8.78
CA ARG A 27 -3.69 5.80 -9.32
C ARG A 27 -3.91 6.16 -10.79
N LYS A 28 -3.54 7.36 -11.21
CA LYS A 28 -3.72 7.83 -12.60
C LYS A 28 -2.73 7.23 -13.58
N ASN A 29 -1.53 6.89 -13.12
CA ASN A 29 -0.43 6.47 -13.99
C ASN A 29 -0.08 4.98 -13.87
N ASN A 30 -0.66 4.24 -12.93
CA ASN A 30 -0.50 2.79 -12.82
C ASN A 30 -1.76 2.07 -13.31
N HIS A 31 -1.63 1.38 -14.45
CA HIS A 31 -2.74 0.71 -15.11
C HIS A 31 -3.46 -0.30 -14.22
N ALA A 32 -2.74 -0.96 -13.30
CA ALA A 32 -3.32 -1.91 -12.36
C ALA A 32 -4.41 -1.29 -11.46
N LEU A 33 -4.34 0.01 -11.16
CA LEU A 33 -5.21 0.64 -10.17
C LEU A 33 -6.57 1.11 -10.72
N TYR A 34 -6.79 1.03 -12.04
CA TYR A 34 -8.05 1.42 -12.67
C TYR A 34 -8.73 0.33 -13.50
N THR A 35 -8.19 -0.89 -13.54
CA THR A 35 -8.89 -2.09 -14.04
C THR A 35 -9.91 -2.59 -13.02
N GLU A 36 -10.76 -3.55 -13.40
CA GLU A 36 -11.68 -4.23 -12.46
C GLU A 36 -11.02 -5.40 -11.71
N ASN A 37 -9.81 -5.80 -12.13
CA ASN A 37 -9.08 -6.92 -11.56
C ASN A 37 -8.69 -6.65 -10.11
N ILE A 38 -9.21 -7.46 -9.19
CA ILE A 38 -8.94 -7.41 -7.76
C ILE A 38 -9.04 -8.80 -7.16
N GLU A 39 -8.15 -9.09 -6.21
CA GLU A 39 -8.20 -10.30 -5.40
C GLU A 39 -7.74 -9.99 -3.97
N PHE A 40 -8.53 -10.43 -2.99
CA PHE A 40 -8.15 -10.40 -1.57
C PHE A 40 -7.49 -11.74 -1.25
N PHE A 41 -6.17 -11.73 -1.08
CA PHE A 41 -5.38 -12.97 -0.93
C PHE A 41 -4.93 -13.20 0.52
N HIS A 42 -5.08 -12.20 1.40
CA HIS A 42 -4.76 -12.32 2.82
C HIS A 42 -5.76 -11.56 3.68
N GLU A 43 -6.42 -12.27 4.59
CA GLU A 43 -7.38 -11.73 5.54
C GLU A 43 -7.06 -12.29 6.93
N ASN A 44 -6.73 -11.41 7.88
CA ASN A 44 -6.52 -11.78 9.27
C ASN A 44 -7.37 -10.88 10.17
N ALA A 45 -8.57 -11.35 10.50
CA ALA A 45 -9.53 -10.62 11.31
C ALA A 45 -9.04 -10.37 12.75
N GLU A 46 -8.26 -11.28 13.32
CA GLU A 46 -7.72 -11.16 14.67
C GLU A 46 -6.68 -10.04 14.76
N ALA A 47 -5.72 -10.02 13.83
CA ALA A 47 -4.73 -8.95 13.72
C ALA A 47 -5.28 -7.67 13.07
N LYS A 48 -6.50 -7.72 12.51
CA LYS A 48 -7.14 -6.67 11.71
C LYS A 48 -6.29 -6.25 10.50
N VAL A 49 -5.72 -7.23 9.81
CA VAL A 49 -4.91 -7.02 8.59
C VAL A 49 -5.65 -7.55 7.36
N LEU A 50 -5.59 -6.79 6.28
CA LEU A 50 -6.13 -7.14 4.96
C LEU A 50 -5.06 -6.86 3.90
N ALA A 51 -4.84 -7.80 2.97
CA ALA A 51 -4.07 -7.54 1.76
C ALA A 51 -4.84 -7.93 0.50
N TYR A 52 -4.72 -7.09 -0.51
CA TYR A 52 -5.32 -7.33 -1.83
C TYR A 52 -4.39 -6.91 -2.94
N THR A 53 -4.53 -7.57 -4.09
CA THR A 53 -3.80 -7.25 -5.32
C THR A 53 -4.73 -6.68 -6.38
N ARG A 54 -4.15 -5.81 -7.21
CA ARG A 54 -4.75 -5.23 -8.40
C ARG A 54 -3.76 -5.42 -9.54
N TRP A 55 -4.23 -5.72 -10.75
CA TRP A 55 -3.34 -5.94 -11.90
C TRP A 55 -3.98 -5.53 -13.22
N ASN A 56 -3.17 -5.41 -14.26
CA ASN A 56 -3.64 -5.40 -15.65
C ASN A 56 -3.08 -6.61 -16.41
N ASP A 57 -3.58 -6.84 -17.62
CA ASP A 57 -3.14 -7.96 -18.45
C ASP A 57 -1.81 -7.68 -19.19
N GLU A 58 -1.17 -6.54 -18.90
CA GLU A 58 0.10 -6.08 -19.50
C GLU A 58 1.28 -6.20 -18.52
N GLY A 59 1.06 -6.79 -17.33
CA GLY A 59 2.09 -7.08 -16.33
C GLY A 59 2.24 -6.07 -15.19
N SER A 60 1.47 -4.96 -15.19
CA SER A 60 1.42 -4.06 -14.04
C SER A 60 0.68 -4.73 -12.89
N ARG A 61 1.27 -4.68 -11.69
CA ARG A 61 0.67 -5.24 -10.48
C ARG A 61 0.93 -4.34 -9.27
N VAL A 62 -0.08 -4.22 -8.41
CA VAL A 62 -0.01 -3.51 -7.14
C VAL A 62 -0.57 -4.42 -6.05
N VAL A 63 0.05 -4.38 -4.88
CA VAL A 63 -0.47 -4.97 -3.64
C VAL A 63 -0.67 -3.85 -2.63
N VAL A 64 -1.79 -3.89 -1.92
CA VAL A 64 -2.04 -3.03 -0.78
C VAL A 64 -2.17 -3.90 0.45
N VAL A 65 -1.41 -3.58 1.50
CA VAL A 65 -1.48 -4.22 2.81
C VAL A 65 -1.94 -3.18 3.81
N ALA A 66 -3.05 -3.42 4.50
CA ALA A 66 -3.63 -2.49 5.46
C ALA A 66 -3.70 -3.11 6.85
N ASN A 67 -3.19 -2.38 7.85
CA ASN A 67 -3.35 -2.66 9.27
C ASN A 67 -4.41 -1.71 9.85
N PHE A 68 -5.55 -2.25 10.26
CA PHE A 68 -6.66 -1.49 10.86
C PHE A 68 -6.62 -1.48 12.39
N SER A 69 -5.52 -1.93 13.00
CA SER A 69 -5.33 -1.93 14.45
C SER A 69 -4.45 -0.78 14.93
N ASP A 70 -4.52 -0.54 16.23
CA ASP A 70 -3.63 0.29 17.05
C ASP A 70 -2.34 -0.44 17.45
N ASN A 71 -2.05 -1.61 16.87
CA ASN A 71 -0.83 -2.34 17.16
C ASN A 71 0.18 -2.20 16.02
N PHE A 72 1.42 -1.87 16.36
CA PHE A 72 2.55 -2.08 15.46
C PHE A 72 2.82 -3.58 15.30
N LEU A 73 2.85 -4.07 14.06
CA LEU A 73 3.09 -5.48 13.75
C LEU A 73 4.49 -5.64 13.14
N ALA A 74 5.45 -6.01 13.98
CA ALA A 74 6.83 -6.24 13.56
C ALA A 74 6.97 -7.60 12.86
N GLY A 75 7.63 -7.64 11.70
CA GLY A 75 7.89 -8.87 10.94
C GLY A 75 6.62 -9.65 10.64
N TYR A 76 5.55 -8.95 10.27
CA TYR A 76 4.28 -9.58 9.95
C TYR A 76 4.41 -10.41 8.66
N HIS A 77 4.06 -11.69 8.73
CA HIS A 77 4.12 -12.60 7.59
C HIS A 77 2.84 -12.55 6.76
N ILE A 78 3.00 -12.33 5.46
CA ILE A 78 1.93 -12.37 4.46
C ILE A 78 2.26 -13.52 3.51
N PRO A 79 1.60 -14.69 3.65
CA PRO A 79 1.80 -15.82 2.75
C PRO A 79 1.11 -15.58 1.40
N ASN A 80 1.41 -16.46 0.43
CA ASN A 80 0.75 -16.49 -0.88
C ASN A 80 0.78 -15.13 -1.61
N PHE A 81 1.92 -14.43 -1.51
CA PHE A 81 2.08 -13.15 -2.19
C PHE A 81 1.96 -13.36 -3.71
N PRO A 82 1.29 -12.46 -4.46
CA PRO A 82 0.93 -12.74 -5.85
C PRO A 82 2.10 -13.02 -6.79
N GLU A 83 3.26 -12.42 -6.55
CA GLU A 83 4.50 -12.65 -7.32
C GLU A 83 5.71 -12.54 -6.39
N ALA A 84 6.61 -13.51 -6.47
CA ALA A 84 7.93 -13.43 -5.84
C ALA A 84 8.87 -12.56 -6.68
N GLY A 85 9.78 -11.84 -6.02
CA GLY A 85 10.77 -10.97 -6.63
C GLY A 85 10.75 -9.55 -6.07
N LYS A 86 11.19 -8.58 -6.87
CA LYS A 86 11.40 -7.20 -6.43
C LYS A 86 10.12 -6.36 -6.52
N TRP A 87 9.74 -5.77 -5.40
CA TRP A 87 8.64 -4.81 -5.30
C TRP A 87 9.17 -3.47 -4.79
N HIS A 88 8.51 -2.38 -5.17
CA HIS A 88 8.75 -1.06 -4.62
C HIS A 88 7.62 -0.67 -3.66
N GLU A 89 7.93 -0.45 -2.39
CA GLU A 89 7.00 0.10 -1.41
C GLU A 89 6.94 1.63 -1.60
N TRP A 90 5.81 2.09 -2.10
CA TRP A 90 5.63 3.45 -2.58
C TRP A 90 5.45 4.48 -1.45
N THR A 91 4.89 4.09 -0.30
CA THR A 91 4.53 5.05 0.76
C THR A 91 5.74 5.61 1.49
N ARG A 92 6.81 4.82 1.61
CA ARG A 92 8.09 5.19 2.24
C ARG A 92 9.28 5.14 1.28
N ASP A 93 9.04 4.87 -0.01
CA ASP A 93 10.03 4.98 -1.09
C ASP A 93 11.24 4.05 -0.88
N TYR A 94 10.99 2.74 -0.80
CA TYR A 94 12.05 1.74 -0.71
C TYR A 94 11.70 0.46 -1.47
N ASP A 95 12.73 -0.29 -1.86
CA ASP A 95 12.55 -1.58 -2.52
C ASP A 95 12.57 -2.72 -1.50
N ILE A 96 11.75 -3.74 -1.74
CA ILE A 96 11.63 -4.94 -0.92
C ILE A 96 11.62 -6.18 -1.80
N GLU A 97 12.29 -7.24 -1.33
CA GLU A 97 12.31 -8.54 -1.99
C GLU A 97 11.25 -9.45 -1.36
N VAL A 98 10.40 -10.04 -2.20
CA VAL A 98 9.38 -11.01 -1.81
C VAL A 98 9.87 -12.41 -2.19
N GLY A 99 9.86 -13.34 -1.24
CA GLY A 99 10.24 -14.73 -1.49
C GLY A 99 9.06 -15.59 -1.93
N GLU A 100 9.35 -16.83 -2.32
CA GLU A 100 8.34 -17.86 -2.65
C GLU A 100 7.36 -18.12 -1.48
N ASP A 101 7.85 -18.00 -0.24
CA ASP A 101 7.03 -18.18 0.97
C ASP A 101 6.21 -16.93 1.34
N GLY A 102 6.29 -15.86 0.54
CA GLY A 102 5.60 -14.59 0.74
C GLY A 102 6.49 -13.47 1.29
N LEU A 103 5.85 -12.52 1.97
CA LEU A 103 6.49 -11.27 2.41
C LEU A 103 6.51 -11.16 3.94
N MET A 104 7.66 -10.75 4.48
CA MET A 104 7.80 -10.32 5.86
C MET A 104 7.90 -8.80 5.88
N ILE A 105 6.99 -8.12 6.58
CA ILE A 105 6.92 -6.65 6.57
C ILE A 105 6.53 -6.09 7.92
N ASP A 106 7.09 -4.94 8.29
CA ASP A 106 6.64 -4.18 9.45
C ASP A 106 5.42 -3.34 9.07
N LEU A 107 4.34 -3.41 9.85
CA LEU A 107 3.13 -2.60 9.63
C LEU A 107 2.91 -1.64 10.79
N GLY A 108 2.85 -0.34 10.47
CA GLY A 108 2.47 0.71 11.39
C GLY A 108 1.04 0.58 11.91
N GLU A 109 0.75 1.23 13.04
CA GLU A 109 -0.61 1.41 13.54
C GLU A 109 -1.44 2.21 12.51
N TYR A 110 -2.65 1.76 12.21
CA TYR A 110 -3.57 2.43 11.26
C TYR A 110 -2.93 2.82 9.92
N GLU A 111 -2.08 1.93 9.40
CA GLU A 111 -1.31 2.16 8.18
C GLU A 111 -1.81 1.33 7.01
N ALA A 112 -1.59 1.82 5.79
CA ALA A 112 -1.55 0.99 4.60
C ALA A 112 -0.24 1.21 3.84
N GLN A 113 0.36 0.13 3.37
CA GLN A 113 1.53 0.15 2.48
C GLN A 113 1.12 -0.27 1.07
N VAL A 114 1.74 0.35 0.07
CA VAL A 114 1.39 0.17 -1.34
C VAL A 114 2.62 -0.33 -2.07
N LEU A 115 2.61 -1.61 -2.44
CA LEU A 115 3.72 -2.26 -3.12
C LEU A 115 3.43 -2.30 -4.63
N VAL A 116 4.39 -1.85 -5.43
CA VAL A 116 4.32 -1.80 -6.89
C VAL A 116 5.35 -2.77 -7.48
N TRP A 117 4.89 -3.70 -8.31
CA TRP A 117 5.76 -4.67 -8.98
C TRP A 117 6.73 -3.99 -9.97
N GLN A 118 7.96 -4.50 -10.08
CA GLN A 118 9.04 -3.95 -10.90
C GLN A 118 9.37 -4.82 -12.13
#